data_AF-A0A142XGB1-F1
#
_entry.id   AF-A0A142XGB1-F1
#
_cell.length_a   1.000
_cell.length_b   1.000
_cell.length_c   1.000
_cell.angle_alpha   90.00
_cell.angle_beta   90.00
_cell.angle_gamma   90.00
#
_symmetry.space_group_name_H-M   'P 1'
#
loop_
_entity.id
_entity.type
_entity.pdbx_description
1 polymer ?
#
loop_
_entity_poly.entity_id
_entity_poly.type
_entity_poly.pdbx_seq_one_letter_code
_entity_poly.pdbx_strand_id
1 'polypeptide(L)' 'MVEVNVWVVVHEDGEYTIHGSADEVTHPDGMASRVVKVTVNVPAPKPVELVATVADEVGTGDLQFAWTTHRGGPR' A
#
# COMPACT_ATOMS: atom_id res chain seq x y z
N MET A 1 -6.50 -10.54 -1.43
CA MET A 1 -5.21 -10.54 -0.73
C MET A 1 -4.17 -10.19 -1.77
N VAL A 2 -3.25 -9.29 -1.45
CA VAL A 2 -2.15 -8.87 -2.33
C VAL A 2 -0.87 -9.43 -1.73
N GLU A 3 -0.11 -10.17 -2.52
CA GLU A 3 1.21 -10.64 -2.13
C GLU A 3 2.23 -9.54 -2.43
N VAL A 4 3.01 -9.15 -1.42
CA VAL A 4 4.10 -8.18 -1.53
C VAL A 4 5.40 -8.91 -1.25
N ASN A 5 6.34 -8.85 -2.18
CA ASN A 5 7.67 -9.40 -2.02
C ASN A 5 8.67 -8.26 -1.85
N VAL A 6 9.49 -8.33 -0.80
CA VAL A 6 10.61 -7.41 -0.59
C VAL A 6 11.89 -8.21 -0.35
N TRP A 7 13.02 -7.61 -0.70
CA TRP A 7 14.33 -8.20 -0.52
C TRP A 7 15.11 -7.41 0.51
N VAL A 8 15.63 -8.09 1.52
CA VAL A 8 16.33 -7.47 2.65
C VAL A 8 17.78 -7.92 2.62
N VAL A 9 18.72 -6.99 2.56
CA VAL A 9 20.14 -7.25 2.80
C VAL A 9 20.38 -7.02 4.28
N VAL A 10 20.90 -8.03 4.97
CA VAL A 10 21.30 -7.92 6.38
C VAL A 10 22.82 -7.93 6.43
N HIS A 11 23.39 -6.87 7.00
CA HIS A 11 24.82 -6.69 7.20
C HIS A 11 25.27 -7.35 8.51
N GLU A 12 26.57 -7.60 8.62
CA GLU A 12 27.17 -8.27 9.80
C GLU A 12 27.05 -7.44 11.08
N ASP A 13 27.02 -6.12 10.97
CA ASP A 13 26.81 -5.18 12.07
C ASP A 13 25.34 -5.10 12.56
N GLY A 14 24.43 -5.82 11.89
CA GLY A 14 23.01 -5.83 12.18
C GLY A 14 22.19 -4.74 11.50
N GLU A 15 22.82 -3.89 10.69
CA GLU A 15 22.10 -2.97 9.80
C GLU A 15 21.39 -3.75 8.68
N TYR A 16 20.32 -3.17 8.13
CA TYR A 16 19.63 -3.75 7.00
C TYR A 16 19.18 -2.68 5.99
N THR A 17 19.16 -3.08 4.72
CA THR A 17 18.57 -2.31 3.61
C THR A 17 17.44 -3.11 2.97
N ILE A 18 16.44 -2.40 2.42
CA ILE A 18 15.23 -3.00 1.82
C ILE A 18 15.13 -2.58 0.36
N HIS A 19 14.84 -3.56 -0.49
CA HIS A 19 14.68 -3.41 -1.94
C HIS A 19 13.32 -3.92 -2.41
N GLY A 20 12.77 -3.30 -3.45
CA GLY A 20 11.48 -3.69 -4.04
C GLY A 20 11.59 -4.88 -4.98
N SER A 21 12.79 -5.14 -5.50
CA SER A 21 13.07 -6.25 -6.42
C SER A 21 14.42 -6.92 -6.13
N ALA A 22 14.60 -8.13 -6.67
CA ALA A 22 15.87 -8.85 -6.52
C ALA A 22 17.01 -8.18 -7.31
N ASP A 23 16.66 -7.55 -8.43
CA ASP A 23 17.62 -6.92 -9.34
C ASP A 23 18.19 -5.60 -8.79
N GLU A 24 17.48 -4.98 -7.84
CA GLU A 24 17.94 -3.80 -7.10
C GLU A 24 18.94 -4.13 -5.99
N VAL A 25 19.12 -5.40 -5.64
CA VAL A 25 19.99 -5.81 -4.54
C VAL A 25 21.45 -5.66 -4.95
N THR A 26 22.12 -4.67 -4.37
CA THR A 26 23.57 -4.51 -4.48
C THR A 26 24.24 -4.97 -3.20
N HIS A 27 25.31 -5.76 -3.34
CA HIS A 27 26.12 -6.15 -2.21
C HIS A 27 27.25 -5.13 -2.07
N PRO A 28 27.39 -4.45 -0.93
CA PRO A 28 28.57 -3.63 -0.70
C PRO A 28 29.82 -4.53 -0.71
N ASP A 29 30.75 -4.23 -1.61
CA ASP A 29 31.99 -5.00 -1.76
C ASP A 29 32.75 -5.05 -0.43
N GLY A 30 33.12 -6.27 -0.02
CA GLY A 30 33.93 -6.51 1.19
C GLY A 30 33.16 -6.66 2.51
N MET A 31 31.82 -6.55 2.50
CA MET A 31 30.98 -6.81 3.68
C MET A 31 30.34 -8.19 3.61
N ALA A 32 30.47 -8.99 4.68
CA ALA A 32 29.64 -10.18 4.83
C ALA A 32 28.17 -9.75 4.94
N SER A 33 27.34 -10.21 4.01
CA SER A 33 25.92 -9.89 3.98
C SER A 33 25.12 -11.11 3.55
N ARG A 34 23.86 -11.17 4.02
CA ARG A 34 22.88 -12.18 3.58
C ARG A 34 21.68 -11.49 2.98
N VAL A 35 21.14 -12.09 1.92
CA VAL A 35 19.92 -11.63 1.27
C VAL A 35 18.76 -12.51 1.70
N VAL A 36 17.68 -11.88 2.18
CA VAL A 36 16.47 -12.55 2.63
C VAL A 36 15.29 -12.06 1.79
N LYS A 37 14.56 -12.99 1.17
CA LYS A 37 13.26 -12.68 0.55
C LYS A 37 12.17 -12.72 1.62
N VAL A 38 11.43 -11.64 1.77
CA VAL A 38 10.28 -11.55 2.68
C VAL A 38 9.00 -11.42 1.86
N THR A 39 8.07 -12.34 2.07
CA THR A 39 6.76 -12.35 1.42
C THR A 39 5.68 -11.98 2.44
N VAL A 40 5.00 -10.87 2.21
CA VAL A 40 3.93 -10.34 3.08
C VAL A 40 2.60 -10.45 2.36
N ASN A 41 1.62 -11.08 3.00
CA ASN A 41 0.26 -11.18 2.48
C ASN A 41 -0.62 -10.08 3.06
N VAL A 42 -0.94 -9.06 2.25
CA VAL A 42 -1.77 -7.93 2.66
C VAL A 42 -3.23 -8.23 2.31
N PRO A 43 -4.18 -8.23 3.26
CA PRO A 43 -5.60 -8.39 2.94
C PRO A 43 -6.06 -7.24 2.03
N ALA A 44 -6.90 -7.55 1.03
CA ALA A 44 -7.46 -6.49 0.19
C ALA A 44 -8.41 -5.63 1.03
N PRO A 45 -8.41 -4.29 0.85
CA PRO A 45 -9.34 -3.43 1.56
C PRO A 45 -10.78 -3.85 1.23
N LYS A 46 -11.62 -4.00 2.26
CA LYS A 46 -13.04 -4.31 2.09
C LYS A 46 -13.75 -3.06 1.57
N PRO A 47 -14.60 -3.16 0.54
CA PRO A 47 -15.45 -2.06 0.13
C PRO A 47 -16.36 -1.65 1.30
N VAL A 48 -16.50 -0.35 1.52
CA VAL A 48 -17.42 0.21 2.51
C VAL A 48 -18.65 0.70 1.76
N GLU A 49 -19.83 0.19 2.14
CA GLU A 49 -21.09 0.73 1.63
C GLU A 49 -21.42 2.03 2.36
N LEU A 50 -21.57 3.11 1.61
CA LEU A 50 -22.05 4.39 2.12
C LEU A 50 -23.56 4.43 1.96
N VAL A 51 -24.31 4.23 3.05
CA VAL A 51 -25.76 4.39 3.08
C VAL A 51 -26.08 5.81 3.53
N ALA A 52 -26.58 6.63 2.61
CA ALA A 52 -27.18 7.91 2.93
C ALA A 52 -28.70 7.75 2.97
N THR A 53 -29.32 8.05 4.12
CA THR A 53 -30.78 8.15 4.21
C THR A 53 -31.14 9.60 3.89
N VAL A 54 -31.84 9.82 2.78
CA VAL A 54 -32.42 11.12 2.47
C VAL A 54 -33.66 11.26 3.35
N ALA A 55 -33.66 12.24 4.24
CA ALA A 55 -34.85 12.57 5.03
C ALA A 55 -35.95 13.05 4.09
N ASP A 56 -37.16 12.52 4.24
CA ASP A 56 -38.31 12.95 3.44
C ASP A 56 -38.63 14.44 3.71
N GLU A 57 -38.72 15.16 2.59
CA GLU A 57 -39.41 16.45 2.36
C GLU A 57 -38.75 17.77 2.83
N VAL A 58 -38.87 18.93 2.16
CA VAL A 58 -39.78 19.43 1.10
C VAL A 58 -38.99 20.36 0.16
N GLY A 59 -39.13 20.20 -1.16
CA GLY A 59 -38.72 21.24 -2.13
C GLY A 59 -38.53 20.72 -3.54
N THR A 60 -39.36 21.19 -4.48
CA THR A 60 -39.20 21.05 -5.93
C THR A 60 -37.93 21.76 -6.42
N GLY A 61 -36.76 21.25 -6.07
CA GLY A 61 -35.46 21.67 -6.59
C GLY A 61 -34.68 20.43 -6.97
N ASP A 62 -34.19 20.37 -8.21
CA ASP A 62 -33.44 19.23 -8.74
C ASP A 62 -32.28 18.86 -7.81
N LEU A 63 -32.35 17.66 -7.23
CA LEU A 63 -31.28 17.08 -6.40
C LEU A 63 -30.06 16.78 -7.29
N GLN A 64 -29.01 17.57 -7.15
CA GLN A 64 -27.70 17.28 -7.77
C GLN A 64 -26.79 16.59 -6.77
N PHE A 65 -26.45 15.33 -7.03
CA PHE A 65 -25.40 14.62 -6.29
C PHE A 65 -24.08 14.78 -7.06
N ALA A 66 -23.07 15.34 -6.40
CA ALA A 66 -21.70 15.36 -6.89
C ALA A 66 -20.83 14.46 -5.99
N TRP A 67 -20.29 13.38 -6.56
CA TRP A 67 -19.22 12.63 -5.91
C TRP A 67 -17.86 13.17 -6.35
N THR A 68 -16.94 13.35 -5.41
CA THR A 68 -15.55 13.70 -5.72
C THR A 68 -14.67 12.60 -5.16
N THR A 69 -14.13 11.74 -6.02
CA THR A 69 -13.17 10.71 -5.60
C THR A 69 -11.80 11.35 -5.43
N HIS A 70 -11.36 11.54 -4.19
CA HIS A 70 -9.97 11.88 -3.91
C HIS A 70 -9.12 10.60 -3.93
N ARG A 71 -8.44 10.37 -5.05
CA ARG A 71 -7.36 9.37 -5.10
C ARG A 71 -6.22 9.93 -4.25
N GLY A 72 -6.00 9.38 -3.05
CA GLY A 72 -4.78 9.62 -2.29
C GLY A 72 -3.60 9.10 -3.11
N GLY A 73 -2.90 10.00 -3.79
CA GLY A 73 -1.66 9.68 -4.48
C GLY A 73 -0.55 9.39 -3.46
N PRO A 74 0.35 8.42 -3.73
CA PRO A 74 1.49 8.17 -2.87
C PRO A 74 2.44 9.38 -2.93
N ARG A 75 2.95 9.79 -1.76
CA ARG A 75 4.03 10.76 -1.62
C ARG A 75 5.35 10.17 -2.08
#